data_AF-A0A157NX95-F1
#
_entry.id   AF-A0A157NX95-F1
#
_cell.length_a   1.000
_cell.length_b   1.000
_cell.length_c   1.000
_cell.angle_alpha   90.00
_cell.angle_beta   90.00
_cell.angle_gamma   90.00
#
_symmetry.space_group_name_H-M   'P 1'
#
loop_
_entity.id
_entity.type
_entity.pdbx_description
1 polymer ?
#
loop_
_entity_poly.entity_id
_entity_poly.type
_entity_poly.pdbx_seq_one_letter_code
_entity_poly.pdbx_strand_id
1 'polypeptide(L)'
;MSINIERAISFIGLPSSDPDLDDFLQASGQTRRLTGKDRPLATVGLDSESVQLQFTDSYEETRGAPRAAGFLFLEDVTVQNGKYEEDVGDFTGTLPYGLRVDMTEAEIVRALGQPASQDEFLGAYFLNYDAILPGIDLIFRLDLTTREITFIRFVAAEVQ
;
A
#
# COMPACT_ATOMS: atom_id res chain seq x y z
N MET A 1 12.49 -11.50 -7.95
CA MET A 1 13.19 -10.28 -7.53
C MET A 1 12.44 -9.78 -6.31
N SER A 2 13.14 -9.41 -5.23
CA SER A 2 12.50 -8.88 -4.01
C SER A 2 11.97 -7.46 -4.28
N ILE A 3 10.75 -7.16 -3.85
CA ILE A 3 10.12 -5.85 -4.06
C ILE A 3 10.60 -4.85 -3.02
N ASN A 4 11.05 -3.68 -3.47
CA ASN A 4 11.33 -2.55 -2.60
C ASN A 4 10.06 -1.70 -2.41
N ILE A 5 9.47 -1.74 -1.22
CA ILE A 5 8.22 -1.02 -0.92
C ILE A 5 8.44 0.50 -0.86
N GLU A 6 9.61 0.98 -0.43
CA GLU A 6 9.92 2.42 -0.48
C GLU A 6 9.89 2.95 -1.92
N ARG A 7 10.39 2.15 -2.88
CA ARG A 7 10.29 2.47 -4.31
C ARG A 7 8.82 2.46 -4.77
N ALA A 8 8.02 1.48 -4.38
CA ALA A 8 6.60 1.41 -4.72
C ALA A 8 5.83 2.65 -4.21
N ILE A 9 6.04 3.03 -2.94
CA ILE A 9 5.44 4.22 -2.32
C ILE A 9 5.80 5.48 -3.10
N SER A 10 7.04 5.59 -3.59
CA SER A 10 7.50 6.75 -4.34
C SER A 10 6.74 7.00 -5.65
N PHE A 11 5.94 6.04 -6.12
CA PHE A 11 5.08 6.17 -7.30
C PHE A 11 3.65 6.61 -6.99
N ILE A 12 3.24 6.71 -5.72
CA ILE A 12 1.90 7.17 -5.37
C ILE A 12 1.65 8.55 -5.98
N GLY A 13 0.46 8.72 -6.56
CA GLY A 13 0.02 9.90 -7.32
C GLY A 13 0.51 9.96 -8.77
N LEU A 14 1.33 9.01 -9.23
CA LEU A 14 1.69 8.89 -10.64
C LEU A 14 0.63 8.07 -11.42
N PRO A 15 0.43 8.39 -12.70
CA PRO A 15 -0.46 7.61 -13.55
C PRO A 15 0.15 6.24 -13.86
N SER A 16 -0.70 5.25 -14.09
CA SER A 16 -0.30 3.90 -14.56
C SER A 16 0.47 3.89 -15.89
N SER A 17 0.46 4.99 -16.64
CA SER A 17 1.24 5.19 -17.86
C SER A 17 2.62 5.85 -17.63
N ASP A 18 2.98 6.16 -16.39
CA ASP A 18 4.28 6.72 -16.06
C ASP A 18 5.40 5.69 -16.38
N PRO A 19 6.46 6.07 -17.11
CA PRO A 19 7.49 5.13 -17.54
C PRO A 19 8.22 4.43 -16.38
N ASP A 20 8.52 5.14 -15.29
CA ASP A 20 9.29 4.58 -14.19
C ASP A 20 8.44 3.59 -13.37
N LEU A 21 7.15 3.89 -13.22
CA LEU A 21 6.19 2.96 -12.62
C LEU A 21 5.98 1.74 -13.52
N ASP A 22 5.87 1.94 -14.83
CA ASP A 22 5.69 0.85 -15.79
C ASP A 22 6.88 -0.12 -15.77
N ASP A 23 8.11 0.41 -15.76
CA ASP A 23 9.35 -0.35 -15.64
C ASP A 23 9.43 -1.11 -14.31
N PHE A 24 9.00 -0.49 -13.20
CA PHE A 24 8.92 -1.16 -11.91
C PHE A 24 7.95 -2.34 -11.91
N LEU A 25 6.76 -2.17 -12.50
CA LEU A 25 5.77 -3.25 -12.64
C LEU A 25 6.33 -4.40 -13.47
N GLN A 26 6.98 -4.09 -14.60
CA GLN A 26 7.62 -5.10 -15.46
C GLN A 26 8.72 -5.88 -14.74
N ALA A 27 9.62 -5.17 -14.05
CA ALA A 27 10.70 -5.79 -13.28
C ALA A 27 10.17 -6.69 -12.15
N SER A 28 8.98 -6.38 -11.64
CA SER A 28 8.27 -7.16 -10.63
C SER A 28 7.50 -8.37 -11.21
N GLY A 29 7.61 -8.61 -12.52
CA GLY A 29 6.98 -9.74 -13.21
C GLY A 29 5.57 -9.47 -13.73
N GLN A 30 5.04 -8.24 -13.57
CA GLN A 30 3.72 -7.89 -14.09
C GLN A 30 3.81 -7.61 -15.60
N THR A 31 3.08 -8.40 -16.38
CA THR A 31 3.03 -8.27 -17.84
C THR A 31 1.77 -7.57 -18.35
N ARG A 32 0.73 -7.47 -17.51
CA ARG A 32 -0.52 -6.81 -17.86
C ARG A 32 -0.38 -5.29 -17.71
N ARG A 33 -0.64 -4.54 -18.78
CA ARG A 33 -0.78 -3.09 -18.76
C ARG A 33 -2.21 -2.68 -18.42
N LEU A 34 -2.35 -1.71 -17.52
CA LEU A 34 -3.64 -1.08 -17.25
C LEU A 34 -4.06 -0.23 -18.45
N THR A 35 -5.37 -0.20 -18.70
CA THR A 35 -5.99 0.51 -19.82
C THR A 35 -7.24 1.24 -19.35
N GLY A 36 -7.84 2.07 -20.21
CA GLY A 36 -9.09 2.74 -19.87
C GLY A 36 -10.27 1.80 -19.55
N LYS A 37 -10.18 0.51 -19.89
CA LYS A 37 -11.19 -0.50 -19.53
C LYS A 37 -11.15 -0.92 -18.07
N ASP A 38 -10.05 -0.60 -17.38
CA ASP A 38 -9.82 -0.92 -15.97
C ASP A 38 -10.36 0.17 -15.04
N ARG A 39 -11.03 1.19 -15.58
CA ARG A 39 -11.73 2.20 -14.79
C ARG A 39 -13.02 1.66 -14.16
N PRO A 40 -13.45 2.20 -13.01
CA PRO A 40 -12.83 3.32 -12.29
C PRO A 40 -11.65 2.91 -11.39
N LEU A 41 -11.53 1.62 -11.08
CA LEU A 41 -10.59 1.10 -10.09
C LEU A 41 -9.89 -0.15 -10.63
N ALA A 42 -8.59 -0.23 -10.40
CA ALA A 42 -7.78 -1.38 -10.75
C ALA A 42 -6.81 -1.76 -9.64
N THR A 43 -6.62 -3.05 -9.40
CA THR A 43 -5.58 -3.56 -8.50
C THR A 43 -4.57 -4.37 -9.29
N VAL A 44 -3.30 -4.20 -8.95
CA VAL A 44 -2.19 -4.97 -9.49
C VAL A 44 -1.48 -5.67 -8.33
N GLY A 45 -1.57 -7.00 -8.30
CA GLY A 45 -0.82 -7.85 -7.39
C GLY A 45 0.60 -8.11 -7.88
N LEU A 46 1.55 -8.10 -6.96
CA LEU A 46 2.97 -8.40 -7.14
C LEU A 46 3.44 -9.32 -5.99
N ASP A 47 4.60 -9.96 -6.16
CA ASP A 47 5.21 -10.84 -5.16
C ASP A 47 4.23 -11.89 -4.60
N SER A 48 3.64 -12.68 -5.49
CA SER A 48 2.62 -13.69 -5.14
C SER A 48 1.41 -13.09 -4.41
N GLU A 49 0.90 -11.96 -4.89
CA GLU A 49 -0.23 -11.20 -4.33
C GLU A 49 0.02 -10.58 -2.94
N SER A 50 1.22 -10.74 -2.37
CA SER A 50 1.57 -10.14 -1.08
C SER A 50 1.76 -8.63 -1.15
N VAL A 51 1.94 -8.06 -2.35
CA VAL A 51 1.98 -6.62 -2.56
C VAL A 51 0.89 -6.24 -3.55
N GLN A 52 -0.02 -5.35 -3.15
CA GLN A 52 -1.10 -4.83 -3.98
C GLN A 52 -0.91 -3.34 -4.23
N LEU A 53 -0.96 -2.94 -5.50
CA LEU A 53 -0.97 -1.55 -5.94
C LEU A 53 -2.38 -1.23 -6.42
N GLN A 54 -3.06 -0.31 -5.74
CA GLN A 54 -4.42 0.10 -6.08
C GLN A 54 -4.40 1.42 -6.86
N PHE A 55 -5.12 1.43 -7.99
CA PHE A 55 -5.22 2.56 -8.89
C PHE A 55 -6.66 3.04 -9.01
N THR A 56 -6.87 4.35 -9.04
CA THR A 56 -8.19 4.98 -9.19
C THR A 56 -8.19 6.08 -10.24
N ASP A 57 -9.33 6.32 -10.90
CA ASP A 57 -9.54 7.46 -11.79
C ASP A 57 -10.12 8.69 -11.08
N SER A 58 -10.53 8.56 -9.81
CA SER A 58 -11.02 9.64 -8.94
C SER A 58 -9.94 10.24 -8.01
N TYR A 59 -8.66 10.01 -8.32
CA TYR A 59 -7.54 10.42 -7.46
C TYR A 59 -7.56 11.92 -7.16
N GLU A 60 -7.80 12.76 -8.18
CA GLU A 60 -7.80 14.21 -7.98
C GLU A 60 -8.90 14.68 -7.02
N GLU A 61 -10.06 14.03 -7.06
CA GLU A 61 -11.21 14.35 -6.23
C GLU A 61 -11.04 13.91 -4.77
N THR A 62 -10.21 12.89 -4.52
CA THR A 62 -10.09 12.24 -3.21
C THR A 62 -8.75 12.52 -2.52
N ARG A 63 -7.67 12.65 -3.30
CA ARG A 63 -6.27 12.75 -2.85
C ARG A 63 -5.57 14.04 -3.31
N GLY A 64 -6.23 14.84 -4.15
CA GLY A 64 -5.73 16.11 -4.65
C GLY A 64 -4.93 15.96 -5.94
N ALA A 65 -4.28 17.05 -6.38
CA ALA A 65 -3.69 17.13 -7.70
C ALA A 65 -2.72 15.95 -7.98
N PRO A 66 -2.94 15.16 -9.04
CA PRO A 66 -2.03 14.09 -9.41
C PRO A 66 -0.68 14.66 -9.84
N ARG A 67 0.36 13.82 -9.75
CA ARG A 67 1.74 14.26 -10.03
C ARG A 67 2.05 14.41 -11.52
N ALA A 68 1.21 13.83 -12.38
CA ALA A 68 1.28 13.96 -13.83
C ALA A 68 -0.12 13.72 -14.44
N ALA A 69 -0.29 13.96 -15.75
CA ALA A 69 -1.53 13.67 -16.45
C ALA A 69 -1.68 12.16 -16.74
N GLY A 70 -2.90 11.63 -16.62
CA GLY A 70 -3.18 10.23 -16.92
C GLY A 70 -4.63 9.84 -16.63
N PHE A 71 -4.91 8.54 -16.62
CA PHE A 71 -6.28 8.02 -16.59
C PHE A 71 -6.62 7.14 -15.38
N LEU A 72 -5.61 6.57 -14.72
CA LEU A 72 -5.67 5.80 -13.48
C LEU A 72 -4.38 6.11 -12.72
N PHE A 73 -4.48 6.49 -11.44
CA PHE A 73 -3.36 6.92 -10.61
C PHE A 73 -3.18 6.00 -9.43
N LEU A 74 -1.93 5.67 -9.10
CA LEU A 74 -1.62 4.85 -7.93
C LEU A 74 -2.03 5.60 -6.67
N GLU A 75 -2.97 5.03 -5.92
CA GLU A 75 -3.56 5.59 -4.71
C GLU A 75 -2.89 5.03 -3.46
N ASP A 76 -2.70 3.71 -3.41
CA ASP A 76 -2.08 3.05 -2.29
C ASP A 76 -1.25 1.82 -2.68
N VAL A 77 -0.33 1.49 -1.78
CA VAL A 77 0.49 0.29 -1.80
C VAL A 77 0.22 -0.48 -0.51
N THR A 78 -0.37 -1.66 -0.64
CA THR A 78 -0.69 -2.55 0.47
C THR A 78 0.22 -3.77 0.47
N VAL A 79 0.83 -4.10 1.61
CA VAL A 79 1.57 -5.33 1.85
C VAL A 79 0.73 -6.22 2.75
N GLN A 80 0.36 -7.40 2.24
CA GLN A 80 -0.45 -8.39 2.91
C GLN A 80 0.42 -9.45 3.59
N ASN A 81 -0.03 -9.94 4.73
CA ASN A 81 0.60 -11.07 5.40
C ASN A 81 -0.08 -12.38 4.96
N GLY A 82 0.62 -13.17 4.12
CA GLY A 82 0.13 -14.45 3.61
C GLY A 82 -0.26 -15.47 4.68
N LYS A 83 0.20 -15.31 5.93
CA LYS A 83 -0.28 -16.09 7.08
C LYS A 83 -1.81 -16.01 7.27
N TYR A 84 -2.43 -14.91 6.86
CA TYR A 84 -3.84 -14.60 7.10
C TYR A 84 -4.75 -14.65 5.87
N GLU A 85 -4.18 -14.85 4.68
CA GLU A 85 -4.90 -14.74 3.41
C GLU A 85 -4.58 -15.96 2.53
N GLU A 86 -5.57 -16.80 2.23
CA GLU A 86 -5.37 -18.13 1.61
C GLU A 86 -4.71 -18.07 0.22
N ASP A 87 -4.97 -17.00 -0.55
CA ASP A 87 -4.47 -16.82 -1.92
C ASP A 87 -3.22 -15.91 -2.00
N VAL A 88 -2.64 -15.56 -0.85
CA VAL A 88 -1.48 -14.65 -0.76
C VAL A 88 -0.26 -15.43 -0.29
N GLY A 89 0.82 -15.37 -1.08
CA GLY A 89 2.10 -15.96 -0.71
C GLY A 89 2.85 -15.17 0.37
N ASP A 90 3.97 -15.71 0.82
CA ASP A 90 4.86 -15.01 1.75
C ASP A 90 5.46 -13.76 1.09
N PHE A 91 5.44 -12.64 1.80
CA PHE A 91 6.12 -11.43 1.38
C PHE A 91 7.64 -11.63 1.39
N THR A 92 8.29 -11.39 0.26
CA THR A 92 9.75 -11.54 0.08
C THR A 92 10.47 -10.20 -0.11
N GLY A 93 9.71 -9.10 -0.09
CA GLY A 93 10.21 -7.73 -0.26
C GLY A 93 10.92 -7.14 0.96
N THR A 94 11.20 -5.84 0.88
CA THR A 94 11.71 -5.03 1.98
C THR A 94 10.76 -3.89 2.32
N LEU A 95 10.45 -3.72 3.60
CA LEU A 95 9.63 -2.63 4.13
C LEU A 95 10.51 -1.48 4.66
N PRO A 96 10.04 -0.22 4.57
CA PRO A 96 10.72 0.93 5.14
C PRO A 96 10.62 0.94 6.68
N TYR A 97 11.36 1.86 7.31
CA TYR A 97 11.29 2.16 8.77
C TYR A 97 11.59 0.98 9.70
N GLY A 98 12.26 -0.06 9.18
CA GLY A 98 12.56 -1.27 9.95
C GLY A 98 11.33 -2.14 10.22
N LEU A 99 10.21 -1.89 9.55
CA LEU A 99 8.99 -2.67 9.67
C LEU A 99 9.17 -4.10 9.14
N ARG A 100 8.38 -5.03 9.69
CA ARG A 100 8.26 -6.41 9.21
C ARG A 100 6.80 -6.84 9.29
N VAL A 101 6.39 -7.72 8.38
CA VAL A 101 5.01 -8.25 8.34
C VAL A 101 4.65 -9.12 9.54
N ASP A 102 5.64 -9.59 10.30
CA ASP A 102 5.47 -10.41 11.50
C ASP A 102 5.40 -9.60 12.80
N MET A 103 5.40 -8.26 12.72
CA MET A 103 5.36 -7.42 13.92
C MET A 103 3.99 -7.46 14.60
N THR A 104 4.05 -7.33 15.93
CA THR A 104 2.89 -7.04 16.79
C THR A 104 2.68 -5.55 16.95
N GLU A 105 1.49 -5.13 17.41
CA GLU A 105 1.18 -3.76 17.80
C GLU A 105 2.28 -3.10 18.65
N ALA A 106 2.75 -3.79 19.70
CA ALA A 106 3.75 -3.27 20.61
C ALA A 106 5.12 -3.03 19.94
N GLU A 107 5.45 -3.82 18.93
CA GLU A 107 6.68 -3.65 18.14
C GLU A 107 6.55 -2.49 17.14
N ILE A 108 5.38 -2.35 16.50
CA ILE A 108 5.07 -1.22 15.61
C ILE A 108 5.17 0.09 16.38
N VAL A 109 4.50 0.19 17.53
CA VAL A 109 4.52 1.39 18.38
C VAL A 109 5.92 1.71 18.90
N ARG A 110 6.74 0.68 19.15
CA ARG A 110 8.16 0.89 19.52
C ARG A 110 8.97 1.44 18.36
N ALA A 111 8.71 1.00 17.13
CA ALA A 111 9.45 1.41 15.94
C ALA A 111 9.04 2.81 15.44
N LEU A 112 7.74 3.11 15.44
CA LEU A 112 7.18 4.32 14.83
C LEU A 112 6.69 5.37 15.84
N GLY A 113 6.56 5.02 17.11
CA GLY A 113 5.90 5.84 18.12
C GLY A 113 4.39 5.61 18.16
N GLN A 114 3.70 6.50 18.87
CA GLN A 114 2.23 6.41 19.03
C GLN A 114 1.53 6.75 17.71
N PRO A 115 0.48 5.99 17.33
CA PRO A 115 -0.33 6.32 16.16
C PRO A 115 -1.13 7.60 16.37
N ALA A 116 -1.56 8.22 15.28
CA ALA A 116 -2.47 9.36 15.31
C ALA A 116 -3.87 8.93 15.78
N SER A 117 -4.30 7.73 15.38
CA SER A 117 -5.54 7.11 15.87
C SER A 117 -5.44 5.58 15.89
N GLN A 118 -6.27 4.96 16.73
CA GLN A 118 -6.37 3.52 16.84
C GLN A 118 -7.80 3.11 17.21
N ASP A 119 -8.34 2.09 16.55
CA ASP A 119 -9.74 1.71 16.68
C ASP A 119 -10.01 0.26 16.21
N GLU A 120 -11.06 -0.34 16.76
CA GLU A 120 -11.58 -1.63 16.29
C GLU A 120 -12.69 -1.39 15.28
N PHE A 121 -12.51 -1.91 14.06
CA PHE A 121 -13.45 -1.75 12.97
C PHE A 121 -13.55 -3.04 12.13
N LEU A 122 -14.77 -3.44 11.76
CA LEU A 122 -15.06 -4.61 10.92
C LEU A 122 -14.28 -5.89 11.29
N GLY A 123 -14.14 -6.18 12.58
CA GLY A 123 -13.47 -7.40 13.02
C GLY A 123 -11.94 -7.34 12.95
N ALA A 124 -11.34 -6.15 12.88
CA ALA A 124 -9.91 -5.94 12.94
C ALA A 124 -9.56 -4.74 13.82
N TYR A 125 -8.28 -4.64 14.22
CA TYR A 125 -7.76 -3.47 14.91
C TYR A 125 -6.89 -2.64 13.98
N PHE A 126 -7.08 -1.33 13.97
CA PHE A 126 -6.36 -0.43 13.10
C PHE A 126 -5.45 0.49 13.90
N LEU A 127 -4.26 0.74 13.34
CA LEU A 127 -3.37 1.83 13.75
C LEU A 127 -3.16 2.74 12.55
N ASN A 128 -3.46 4.02 12.69
CA ASN A 128 -3.29 5.02 11.63
C ASN A 128 -2.21 6.02 12.02
N TYR A 129 -1.26 6.23 11.12
CA TYR A 129 -0.16 7.18 11.24
C TYR A 129 -0.26 8.19 10.10
N ASP A 130 -0.61 9.42 10.44
CA ASP A 130 -0.78 10.49 9.46
C ASP A 130 0.59 11.05 9.06
N ALA A 131 0.76 11.34 7.77
CA ALA A 131 1.95 12.00 7.21
C ALA A 131 3.29 11.33 7.59
N ILE A 132 3.37 9.98 7.54
CA ILE A 132 4.64 9.24 7.74
C ILE A 132 5.70 9.68 6.71
N LEU A 133 5.23 10.09 5.53
CA LEU A 133 5.95 10.88 4.54
C LEU A 133 5.06 12.06 4.12
N PRO A 134 5.62 13.12 3.51
CA PRO A 134 4.82 14.20 2.95
C PRO A 134 3.74 13.67 2.01
N GLY A 135 2.47 13.82 2.41
CA GLY A 135 1.30 13.41 1.63
C GLY A 135 0.99 11.90 1.64
N ILE A 136 1.64 11.11 2.49
CA ILE A 136 1.40 9.66 2.62
C ILE A 136 1.07 9.30 4.07
N ASP A 137 -0.06 8.65 4.25
CA ASP A 137 -0.48 8.06 5.52
C ASP A 137 -0.15 6.56 5.54
N LEU A 138 0.04 6.02 6.75
CA LEU A 138 0.36 4.63 6.98
C LEU A 138 -0.68 3.99 7.89
N ILE A 139 -1.30 2.92 7.40
CA ILE A 139 -2.36 2.18 8.07
C ILE A 139 -1.89 0.75 8.31
N PHE A 140 -2.00 0.30 9.54
CA PHE A 140 -1.85 -1.12 9.88
C PHE A 140 -3.22 -1.70 10.18
N ARG A 141 -3.52 -2.86 9.61
CA ARG A 141 -4.61 -3.71 10.09
C ARG A 141 -4.02 -4.90 10.82
N LEU A 142 -4.48 -5.10 12.05
CA LEU A 142 -4.01 -6.13 12.95
C LEU A 142 -5.14 -7.12 13.24
N ASP A 143 -4.75 -8.38 13.48
CA ASP A 143 -5.66 -9.39 14.01
C ASP A 143 -6.18 -8.95 15.40
N LEU A 144 -7.48 -9.13 15.65
CA LEU A 144 -8.09 -8.70 16.92
C LEU A 144 -7.53 -9.42 18.15
N THR A 145 -7.09 -10.67 17.98
CA THR A 145 -6.67 -11.53 19.09
C THR A 145 -5.17 -11.44 19.30
N THR A 146 -4.38 -11.67 18.26
CA THR A 146 -2.91 -11.73 18.36
C THR A 146 -2.27 -10.35 18.25
N ARG A 147 -2.99 -9.36 17.69
CA ARG A 147 -2.47 -8.03 17.37
C ARG A 147 -1.23 -8.08 16.46
N GLU A 148 -1.09 -9.15 15.69
CA GLU A 148 -0.12 -9.27 14.60
C GLU A 148 -0.66 -8.62 13.34
N ILE A 149 0.25 -8.14 12.48
CA ILE A 149 -0.10 -7.51 11.21
C ILE A 149 -0.79 -8.51 10.28
N THR A 150 -1.94 -8.09 9.77
CA THR A 150 -2.64 -8.72 8.64
C THR A 150 -2.34 -7.97 7.34
N PHE A 151 -2.27 -6.63 7.39
CA PHE A 151 -1.68 -5.83 6.30
C PHE A 151 -1.04 -4.52 6.78
N ILE A 152 -0.18 -3.98 5.93
CA ILE A 152 0.42 -2.64 6.02
C ILE A 152 0.03 -1.87 4.75
N ARG A 153 -0.56 -0.69 4.86
CA ARG A 153 -0.98 0.12 3.71
C ARG A 153 -0.36 1.52 3.78
N PHE A 154 0.27 1.92 2.69
CA PHE A 154 0.74 3.29 2.45
C PHE A 154 -0.19 3.92 1.43
N VAL A 155 -0.89 4.98 1.82
CA VAL A 155 -1.96 5.59 1.01
C VAL A 155 -1.74 7.08 0.89
N ALA A 156 -2.09 7.66 -0.27
CA ALA A 156 -2.14 9.10 -0.41
C ALA A 156 -3.09 9.72 0.62
N ALA A 157 -2.63 10.78 1.30
CA ALA A 157 -3.47 11.50 2.25
C ALA A 157 -4.71 12.09 1.57
N GLU A 158 -5.83 12.11 2.28
CA GLU A 158 -7.08 12.71 1.79
C GLU A 158 -6.98 14.23 1.73
N VAL A 159 -7.66 14.84 0.76
CA VAL A 159 -7.84 16.30 0.74
C VAL A 159 -8.84 16.68 1.84
N GLN A 160 -8.43 17.57 2.75
CA GLN A 160 -9.30 18.18 3.76
C GLN A 160 -10.17 19.30 3.18
#